data_AF-A0A449IL27-F1
#
_entry.id   AF-A0A449IL27-F1
#
_cell.length_a   1.000
_cell.length_b   1.000
_cell.length_c   1.000
_cell.angle_alpha   90.00
_cell.angle_beta   90.00
_cell.angle_gamma   90.00
#
_symmetry.space_group_name_H-M   'P 1'
#
loop_
_entity.id
_entity.type
_entity.pdbx_description
1 polymer ?
#
loop_
_entity_poly.entity_id
_entity_poly.type
_entity_poly.pdbx_seq_one_letter_code
_entity_poly.pdbx_strand_id
1 'polypeptide(L)'
;MGASTARKASFTALTLILTPLAGWADNARDWQNTPTDLNMLFGYYNRVDSNTPIDTSLPIDGLSLNADLYILRYARSFGIDGRNSAFEILQPYADLSASFDNARYFTGTKHNGGMGDTQLVFAHNIFGGPALSKEEFAKWTPETFLTAALTVTTPTGDYDKNRVINIGANRWVYKPELGFGTPIGPTWLEINTMVSLFGSNDEYQGNSKLEQKPLYAIEGHYS
;
A
#
# COMPACT_ATOMS: atom_id res chain seq x y z
N MET A 1 39.99 -38.50 -16.43
CA MET A 1 38.52 -38.64 -16.46
C MET A 1 37.94 -37.60 -15.52
N GLY A 2 37.58 -36.43 -16.04
CA GLY A 2 37.05 -35.32 -15.23
C GLY A 2 35.54 -35.47 -15.08
N ALA A 3 35.07 -35.66 -13.85
CA ALA A 3 33.66 -35.65 -13.53
C ALA A 3 33.12 -34.22 -13.64
N SER A 4 32.32 -33.97 -14.67
CA SER A 4 31.53 -32.75 -14.82
C SER A 4 30.39 -32.78 -13.80
N THR A 5 30.54 -32.03 -12.71
CA THR A 5 29.41 -31.71 -11.81
C THR A 5 28.54 -30.67 -12.50
N ALA A 6 27.43 -31.12 -13.09
CA ALA A 6 26.36 -30.25 -13.59
C ALA A 6 25.80 -29.41 -12.44
N ARG A 7 26.08 -28.10 -12.45
CA ARG A 7 25.38 -27.14 -11.60
C ARG A 7 23.91 -27.11 -12.05
N LYS A 8 23.01 -27.55 -11.17
CA LYS A 8 21.57 -27.30 -11.31
C LYS A 8 21.38 -25.78 -11.33
N ALA A 9 20.99 -25.23 -12.47
CA ALA A 9 20.56 -23.86 -12.58
C ALA A 9 19.20 -23.75 -11.87
N SER A 10 19.18 -23.22 -10.65
CA SER A 10 17.95 -22.73 -10.05
C SER A 10 17.48 -21.52 -10.86
N PHE A 11 16.38 -21.69 -11.58
CA PHE A 11 15.69 -20.61 -12.26
C PHE A 11 15.05 -19.70 -11.21
N THR A 12 15.73 -18.63 -10.82
CA THR A 12 15.12 -17.54 -10.06
C THR A 12 14.38 -16.66 -11.07
N ALA A 13 13.14 -17.02 -11.41
CA ALA A 13 12.24 -16.13 -12.15
C ALA A 13 11.75 -15.04 -11.18
N LEU A 14 12.10 -13.79 -11.47
CA LEU A 14 11.83 -12.65 -10.62
C LEU A 14 10.56 -11.95 -11.13
N THR A 15 9.46 -12.03 -10.38
CA THR A 15 8.23 -11.30 -10.71
C THR A 15 8.12 -10.05 -9.88
N LEU A 16 7.87 -8.93 -10.57
CA LEU A 16 7.43 -7.69 -9.98
C LEU A 16 6.04 -7.90 -9.41
N ILE A 17 5.99 -8.06 -8.09
CA ILE A 17 4.77 -7.81 -7.34
C ILE A 17 4.75 -6.30 -7.13
N LEU A 18 3.62 -5.65 -7.44
CA LEU A 18 3.31 -4.36 -6.84
C LEU A 18 3.22 -4.59 -5.32
N THR A 19 4.36 -4.49 -4.63
CA THR A 19 4.33 -4.22 -3.20
C THR A 19 3.48 -2.98 -2.99
N PRO A 20 2.77 -2.83 -1.85
CA PRO A 20 2.21 -1.54 -1.50
C PRO A 20 3.36 -0.55 -1.64
N LEU A 21 3.17 0.40 -2.54
CA LEU A 21 4.19 1.19 -3.20
C LEU A 21 5.28 1.60 -2.20
N ALA A 22 6.52 1.16 -2.42
CA ALA A 22 7.65 1.61 -1.63
C ALA A 22 7.81 3.12 -1.87
N GLY A 23 7.20 3.95 -1.01
CA GLY A 23 7.33 5.41 -1.05
C GLY A 23 6.12 6.18 -1.61
N TRP A 24 4.89 5.72 -1.42
CA TRP A 24 3.76 6.66 -1.44
C TRP A 24 3.50 7.05 0.00
N ALA A 25 3.79 8.32 0.30
CA ALA A 25 3.34 8.88 1.55
C ALA A 25 1.81 8.81 1.60
N ASP A 26 1.24 8.57 2.78
CA ASP A 26 -0.16 8.91 2.99
C ASP A 26 -0.38 10.38 2.62
N ASN A 27 -1.60 10.78 2.25
CA ASN A 27 -1.79 12.19 1.96
C ASN A 27 -1.57 13.00 3.24
N ALA A 28 -1.01 14.19 3.09
CA ALA A 28 -1.00 15.14 4.19
C ALA A 28 -2.42 15.29 4.72
N ARG A 29 -2.57 15.31 6.05
CA ARG A 29 -3.84 15.47 6.75
C ARG A 29 -4.80 14.28 6.72
N ASP A 30 -4.39 13.10 6.22
CA ASP A 30 -5.25 11.91 6.20
C ASP A 30 -5.64 11.42 7.61
N TRP A 31 -4.84 11.73 8.63
CA TRP A 31 -5.08 11.32 10.03
C TRP A 31 -5.79 12.38 10.88
N GLN A 32 -6.19 13.51 10.28
CA GLN A 32 -6.91 14.56 10.99
C GLN A 32 -8.33 14.13 11.35
N ASN A 33 -8.89 14.81 12.36
CA ASN A 33 -10.20 14.47 12.86
C ASN A 33 -11.31 14.76 11.82
N THR A 34 -12.39 13.99 11.90
CA THR A 34 -13.61 14.16 11.09
C THR A 34 -14.83 14.16 12.00
N PRO A 35 -15.96 14.79 11.63
CA PRO A 35 -17.20 14.59 12.37
C PRO A 35 -17.65 13.13 12.28
N THR A 36 -18.37 12.63 13.29
CA THR A 36 -18.97 11.29 13.27
C THR A 36 -20.14 11.21 12.30
N ASP A 37 -20.52 9.98 11.91
CA ASP A 37 -21.60 9.69 10.97
C ASP A 37 -21.40 10.32 9.58
N LEU A 38 -20.15 10.57 9.21
CA LEU A 38 -19.78 10.98 7.88
C LEU A 38 -19.56 9.74 7.02
N ASN A 39 -20.12 9.76 5.80
CA ASN A 39 -19.83 8.78 4.76
C ASN A 39 -19.03 9.50 3.68
N MET A 40 -17.89 8.95 3.31
CA MET A 40 -16.96 9.57 2.36
C MET A 40 -16.67 8.58 1.24
N LEU A 41 -16.66 9.08 0.01
CA LEU A 41 -16.31 8.33 -1.18
C LEU A 41 -15.24 9.09 -1.94
N PHE A 42 -14.12 8.42 -2.23
CA PHE A 42 -13.00 8.98 -2.96
C PHE A 42 -12.69 8.11 -4.17
N GLY A 43 -12.34 8.77 -5.27
CA GLY A 43 -11.77 8.15 -6.46
C GLY A 43 -10.39 8.72 -6.72
N TYR A 44 -9.41 7.84 -6.91
CA TYR A 44 -8.03 8.21 -7.23
C TYR A 44 -7.67 7.67 -8.60
N TYR A 45 -6.87 8.44 -9.33
CA TYR A 45 -6.22 8.01 -10.56
C TYR A 45 -4.74 8.39 -10.47
N ASN A 46 -3.88 7.39 -10.67
CA ASN A 46 -2.45 7.53 -10.59
C ASN A 46 -1.83 6.95 -11.86
N ARG A 47 -1.15 7.80 -12.61
CA ARG A 47 -0.32 7.37 -13.74
C ARG A 47 1.12 7.23 -13.28
N VAL A 48 1.69 6.06 -13.47
CA VAL A 48 3.07 5.74 -13.13
C VAL A 48 3.82 5.44 -14.41
N ASP A 49 4.84 6.24 -14.72
CA ASP A 49 5.77 6.00 -15.80
C ASP A 49 7.19 5.89 -15.16
N SER A 50 7.78 4.69 -15.16
CA SER A 50 9.06 4.38 -14.51
C SER A 50 10.00 3.62 -15.45
N ASN A 51 11.30 3.84 -15.29
CA ASN A 51 12.39 3.09 -15.92
C ASN A 51 13.17 2.23 -14.92
N THR A 52 12.60 2.01 -13.73
CA THR A 52 13.12 1.11 -12.71
C THR A 52 12.00 0.26 -12.09
N PRO A 53 12.32 -0.91 -11.51
CA PRO A 53 11.41 -1.64 -10.63
C PRO A 53 10.80 -0.74 -9.55
N ILE A 54 9.48 -0.80 -9.38
CA ILE A 54 8.80 -0.15 -8.24
C ILE A 54 9.30 -0.73 -6.91
N ASP A 55 9.62 -2.03 -6.89
CA ASP A 55 10.35 -2.66 -5.80
C ASP A 55 11.84 -2.75 -6.17
N THR A 56 12.64 -1.79 -5.68
CA THR A 56 14.09 -1.73 -5.93
C THR A 56 14.89 -2.83 -5.23
N SER A 57 14.24 -3.66 -4.39
CA SER A 57 14.87 -4.86 -3.84
C SER A 57 14.96 -6.01 -4.85
N LEU A 58 14.25 -5.89 -5.98
CA LEU A 58 14.29 -6.82 -7.08
C LEU A 58 15.50 -6.49 -7.99
N PRO A 59 16.51 -7.38 -8.13
CA PRO A 59 17.66 -7.15 -9.00
C PRO A 59 17.29 -7.34 -10.49
N ILE A 60 16.37 -6.51 -11.00
CA ILE A 60 15.97 -6.45 -12.40
C ILE A 60 16.51 -5.15 -13.00
N ASP A 61 17.59 -5.26 -13.75
CA ASP A 61 18.04 -4.17 -14.63
C ASP A 61 17.19 -4.16 -15.92
N GLY A 62 16.98 -2.97 -16.47
CA GLY A 62 16.34 -2.81 -17.78
C GLY A 62 14.82 -2.92 -17.80
N LEU A 63 14.17 -2.81 -16.65
CA LEU A 63 12.71 -2.74 -16.56
C LEU A 63 12.21 -1.31 -16.81
N SER A 64 11.29 -1.14 -17.74
CA SER A 64 10.39 0.01 -17.77
C SER A 64 8.97 -0.41 -17.47
N LEU A 65 8.24 0.39 -16.70
CA LEU A 65 6.86 0.14 -16.29
C LEU A 65 6.02 1.37 -16.59
N ASN A 66 4.91 1.18 -17.30
CA ASN A 66 3.83 2.17 -17.39
C ASN A 66 2.59 1.54 -16.77
N ALA A 67 1.98 2.22 -15.80
CA ALA A 67 0.78 1.72 -15.11
C ALA A 67 -0.23 2.85 -14.89
N ASP A 68 -1.50 2.54 -15.16
CA ASP A 68 -2.65 3.35 -14.79
C ASP A 68 -3.35 2.65 -13.62
N LEU A 69 -3.34 3.31 -12.45
CA LEU A 69 -3.90 2.81 -11.20
C LEU A 69 -5.14 3.62 -10.82
N TYR A 70 -6.25 2.93 -10.61
CA TYR A 70 -7.51 3.48 -10.13
C TYR A 70 -7.77 2.93 -8.74
N ILE A 71 -8.17 3.79 -7.80
CA ILE A 71 -8.53 3.35 -6.44
C ILE A 71 -9.88 3.94 -6.09
N LEU A 72 -10.80 3.08 -5.66
CA LEU A 72 -12.04 3.51 -5.01
C LEU A 72 -11.90 3.31 -3.52
N ARG A 73 -12.13 4.37 -2.73
CA ARG A 73 -12.10 4.31 -1.26
C ARG A 73 -13.45 4.76 -0.71
N TYR A 74 -14.03 3.93 0.14
CA TYR A 74 -15.17 4.29 0.97
C TYR A 74 -14.72 4.34 2.42
N ALA A 75 -15.10 5.39 3.14
CA ALA A 75 -14.84 5.52 4.57
C ALA A 75 -16.10 5.94 5.31
N ARG A 76 -16.25 5.46 6.54
CA ARG A 76 -17.28 5.92 7.47
C ARG A 76 -16.69 6.19 8.84
N SER A 77 -16.95 7.40 9.35
CA SER A 77 -16.55 7.82 10.69
C SER A 77 -17.64 7.54 11.73
N PHE A 78 -17.23 7.30 12.97
CA PHE A 78 -18.08 7.02 14.11
C PHE A 78 -17.33 7.24 15.44
N GLY A 79 -18.06 7.30 16.55
CA GLY A 79 -17.47 7.43 17.87
C GLY A 79 -17.26 6.08 18.55
N ILE A 80 -16.09 5.88 19.14
CA ILE A 80 -15.82 4.87 20.17
C ILE A 80 -15.29 5.67 21.37
N ASP A 81 -15.68 5.35 22.61
CA ASP A 81 -15.13 5.95 23.85
C ASP A 81 -14.94 7.48 23.93
N GLY A 82 -15.71 8.24 23.13
CA GLY A 82 -15.57 9.70 23.01
C GLY A 82 -14.48 10.17 22.04
N ARG A 83 -13.81 9.24 21.35
CA ARG A 83 -12.82 9.46 20.30
C ARG A 83 -13.37 9.12 18.91
N ASN A 84 -12.93 9.89 17.93
CA ASN A 84 -13.28 9.62 16.55
C ASN A 84 -12.58 8.34 16.05
N SER A 85 -13.31 7.54 15.30
CA SER A 85 -12.85 6.31 14.67
C SER A 85 -13.40 6.22 13.25
N ALA A 86 -12.75 5.46 12.39
CA ALA A 86 -13.23 5.22 11.04
C ALA A 86 -12.94 3.79 10.62
N PHE A 87 -13.82 3.25 9.76
CA PHE A 87 -13.52 2.08 8.96
C PHE A 87 -13.50 2.49 7.49
N GLU A 88 -12.65 1.82 6.73
CA GLU A 88 -12.49 2.11 5.31
C GLU A 88 -12.29 0.83 4.50
N ILE A 89 -12.70 0.90 3.24
CA ILE A 89 -12.50 -0.14 2.24
C ILE A 89 -11.91 0.52 1.00
N LEU A 90 -10.75 0.03 0.57
CA LEU A 90 -10.10 0.46 -0.66
C LEU A 90 -10.09 -0.70 -1.66
N GLN A 91 -10.55 -0.44 -2.88
CA GLN A 91 -10.46 -1.37 -4.00
C GLN A 91 -9.62 -0.75 -5.11
N PRO A 92 -8.37 -1.23 -5.29
CA PRO A 92 -7.55 -0.85 -6.42
C PRO A 92 -7.89 -1.66 -7.68
N TYR A 93 -7.70 -1.04 -8.84
CA TYR A 93 -7.60 -1.68 -10.15
C TYR A 93 -6.38 -1.09 -10.86
N ALA A 94 -5.54 -1.92 -11.45
CA ALA A 94 -4.39 -1.45 -12.22
C ALA A 94 -4.42 -2.05 -13.62
N ASP A 95 -4.03 -1.25 -14.60
CA ASP A 95 -3.64 -1.69 -15.93
C ASP A 95 -2.17 -1.31 -16.13
N LEU A 96 -1.32 -2.29 -16.42
CA LEU A 96 0.11 -2.04 -16.54
C LEU A 96 0.74 -2.75 -17.73
N SER A 97 1.81 -2.13 -18.20
CA SER A 97 2.76 -2.67 -19.17
C SER A 97 4.16 -2.63 -18.57
N ALA A 98 4.87 -3.75 -18.58
CA ALA A 98 6.27 -3.78 -18.22
C ALA A 98 7.12 -4.30 -19.39
N SER A 99 8.08 -3.49 -19.79
CA SER A 99 9.04 -3.75 -20.86
C SER A 99 10.38 -4.12 -20.26
N PHE A 100 10.99 -5.17 -20.81
CA PHE A 100 12.25 -5.71 -20.34
C PHE A 100 13.32 -5.59 -21.44
N ASP A 101 14.15 -4.56 -21.32
CA ASP A 101 15.26 -4.26 -22.24
C ASP A 101 16.58 -4.70 -21.60
N ASN A 102 17.22 -5.73 -22.15
CA ASN A 102 18.43 -6.35 -21.59
C ASN A 102 18.25 -6.99 -20.19
N ALA A 103 17.01 -7.28 -19.76
CA ALA A 103 16.80 -8.01 -18.51
C ALA A 103 17.30 -9.46 -18.65
N ARG A 104 17.92 -9.97 -17.57
CA ARG A 104 18.63 -11.27 -17.58
C ARG A 104 17.72 -12.48 -17.85
N TYR A 105 16.42 -12.37 -17.58
CA TYR A 105 15.48 -13.48 -17.57
C TYR A 105 14.23 -13.26 -18.44
N PHE A 106 13.94 -12.03 -18.84
CA PHE A 106 12.73 -11.67 -19.58
C PHE A 106 13.07 -10.75 -20.75
N THR A 107 12.31 -10.86 -21.84
CA THR A 107 12.42 -9.97 -23.00
C THR A 107 11.03 -9.56 -23.49
N GLY A 108 10.98 -8.38 -24.10
CA GLY A 108 9.76 -7.81 -24.68
C GLY A 108 8.84 -7.16 -23.64
N THR A 109 7.64 -6.79 -24.09
CA THR A 109 6.63 -6.13 -23.25
C THR A 109 5.58 -7.13 -22.77
N LYS A 110 5.26 -7.08 -21.48
CA LYS A 110 4.19 -7.85 -20.85
C LYS A 110 3.12 -6.89 -20.36
N HIS A 111 1.86 -7.25 -20.59
CA HIS A 111 0.71 -6.48 -20.14
C HIS A 111 -0.10 -7.29 -19.15
N ASN A 112 -0.61 -6.63 -18.11
CA ASN A 112 -1.62 -7.21 -17.24
C ASN A 112 -2.54 -6.11 -16.71
N GLY A 113 -3.83 -6.42 -16.61
CA GLY A 113 -4.84 -5.53 -16.04
C GLY A 113 -5.81 -6.31 -15.17
N GLY A 114 -6.14 -5.78 -14.00
CA GLY A 114 -6.97 -6.49 -13.05
C GLY A 114 -7.20 -5.74 -11.75
N MET A 115 -8.09 -6.29 -10.92
CA MET A 115 -8.28 -5.83 -9.56
C MET A 115 -7.01 -6.08 -8.74
N GLY A 116 -6.61 -5.11 -7.93
CA GLY A 116 -5.62 -5.36 -6.89
C GLY A 116 -6.26 -5.88 -5.62
N ASP A 117 -5.41 -6.16 -4.65
CA ASP A 117 -5.81 -6.66 -3.34
C ASP A 117 -6.65 -5.61 -2.59
N THR A 118 -7.83 -6.02 -2.11
CA THR A 118 -8.72 -5.17 -1.31
C THR A 118 -8.03 -4.81 0.01
N GLN A 119 -8.16 -3.56 0.45
CA GLN A 119 -7.62 -3.12 1.73
C GLN A 119 -8.75 -2.70 2.67
N LEU A 120 -8.67 -3.16 3.91
CA LEU A 120 -9.57 -2.80 5.00
C LEU A 120 -8.77 -1.98 6.00
N VAL A 121 -9.25 -0.79 6.33
CA VAL A 121 -8.57 0.09 7.30
C VAL A 121 -9.49 0.27 8.49
N PHE A 122 -8.93 0.14 9.69
CA PHE A 122 -9.56 0.62 10.91
C PHE A 122 -8.64 1.65 11.55
N ALA A 123 -9.18 2.85 11.81
CA ALA A 123 -8.49 3.95 12.43
C ALA A 123 -9.21 4.37 13.72
N HIS A 124 -8.46 4.65 14.77
CA HIS A 124 -8.98 5.10 16.04
C HIS A 124 -8.08 6.17 16.64
N ASN A 125 -8.67 7.32 16.96
CA ASN A 125 -7.96 8.39 17.63
C ASN A 125 -7.69 8.02 19.10
N ILE A 126 -6.43 8.14 19.53
CA ILE A 126 -6.03 7.90 20.92
C ILE A 126 -6.25 9.18 21.74
N PHE A 127 -5.83 10.32 21.21
CA PHE A 127 -6.09 11.64 21.80
C PHE A 127 -6.11 12.74 20.74
N GLY A 128 -6.69 13.90 21.09
CA GLY A 128 -6.73 15.09 20.24
C GLY A 128 -7.78 15.07 19.12
N GLY A 129 -8.45 13.94 18.89
CA GLY A 129 -9.55 13.78 17.93
C GLY A 129 -10.82 13.32 18.64
N PRO A 130 -11.57 14.23 19.29
CA PRO A 130 -12.84 13.88 19.91
C PRO A 130 -13.88 13.42 18.88
N ALA A 131 -14.78 12.53 19.29
CA ALA A 131 -15.97 12.19 18.52
C ALA A 131 -16.96 13.36 18.59
N LEU A 132 -17.13 14.07 17.48
CA LEU A 132 -17.94 15.28 17.39
C LEU A 132 -19.05 15.13 16.36
N SER A 133 -20.22 15.68 16.65
CA SER A 133 -21.24 15.92 15.62
C SER A 133 -20.71 16.92 14.57
N LYS A 134 -21.39 17.03 13.43
CA LYS A 134 -21.02 18.01 12.39
C LYS A 134 -21.04 19.45 12.92
N GLU A 135 -22.01 19.76 13.78
CA GLU A 135 -22.19 21.08 14.37
C GLU A 135 -21.13 21.40 15.43
N GLU A 136 -20.73 20.40 16.21
CA GLU A 136 -19.65 20.53 17.19
C GLU A 136 -18.29 20.65 16.50
N PHE A 137 -18.06 19.82 15.49
CA PHE A 137 -16.84 19.85 14.67
C PHE A 137 -16.62 21.21 14.01
N ALA A 138 -17.68 21.86 13.51
CA ALA A 138 -17.60 23.18 12.90
C ALA A 138 -17.15 24.30 13.86
N LYS A 139 -17.25 24.09 15.18
CA LYS A 139 -16.83 25.04 16.22
C LYS A 139 -15.56 24.61 16.93
N TRP A 140 -15.08 23.39 16.64
CA TRP A 140 -13.95 22.80 17.31
C TRP A 140 -12.64 23.38 16.76
N THR A 141 -11.71 23.65 17.67
CA THR A 141 -10.35 24.04 17.32
C THR A 141 -9.48 22.80 17.35
N PRO A 142 -8.86 22.43 16.22
CA PRO A 142 -7.95 21.30 16.19
C PRO A 142 -6.78 21.45 17.18
N GLU A 143 -6.39 20.33 17.78
CA GLU A 143 -5.29 20.24 18.73
C GLU A 143 -4.31 19.14 18.31
N THR A 144 -3.21 19.02 19.05
CA THR A 144 -2.26 17.93 18.85
C THR A 144 -2.96 16.58 19.03
N PHE A 145 -2.76 15.67 18.09
CA PHE A 145 -3.42 14.37 18.08
C PHE A 145 -2.45 13.21 17.87
N LEU A 146 -2.93 12.02 18.26
CA LEU A 146 -2.35 10.74 17.87
C LEU A 146 -3.47 9.79 17.47
N THR A 147 -3.35 9.21 16.29
CA THR A 147 -4.28 8.21 15.74
C THR A 147 -3.52 6.93 15.48
N ALA A 148 -4.09 5.79 15.87
CA ALA A 148 -3.60 4.48 15.50
C ALA A 148 -4.47 3.90 14.41
N ALA A 149 -3.86 3.19 13.47
CA ALA A 149 -4.59 2.48 12.43
C ALA A 149 -4.00 1.10 12.16
N LEU A 150 -4.85 0.24 11.62
CA LEU A 150 -4.46 -1.05 11.07
C LEU A 150 -5.06 -1.17 9.68
N THR A 151 -4.18 -1.23 8.68
CA THR A 151 -4.53 -1.59 7.32
C THR A 151 -4.30 -3.09 7.12
N VAL A 152 -5.31 -3.80 6.63
CA VAL A 152 -5.26 -5.21 6.27
C VAL A 152 -5.48 -5.35 4.77
N THR A 153 -4.45 -5.78 4.05
CA THR A 153 -4.52 -6.11 2.62
C THR A 153 -4.84 -7.59 2.46
N THR A 154 -5.93 -7.90 1.76
CA THR A 154 -6.43 -9.27 1.57
C THR A 154 -5.97 -9.84 0.22
N PRO A 155 -5.68 -11.14 0.09
CA PRO A 155 -5.26 -11.76 -1.17
C PRO A 155 -6.45 -11.99 -2.13
N THR A 156 -7.14 -10.93 -2.50
CA THR A 156 -8.37 -10.95 -3.32
C THR A 156 -8.14 -10.42 -4.73
N GLY A 157 -6.97 -9.86 -5.00
CA GLY A 157 -6.60 -9.32 -6.29
C GLY A 157 -6.37 -10.39 -7.35
N ASP A 158 -6.29 -9.92 -8.60
CA ASP A 158 -5.99 -10.72 -9.77
C ASP A 158 -4.56 -11.29 -9.69
N TYR A 159 -4.50 -12.63 -9.55
CA TYR A 159 -3.26 -13.37 -9.38
C TYR A 159 -3.28 -14.69 -10.16
N ASP A 160 -2.19 -14.97 -10.88
CA ASP A 160 -1.87 -16.28 -11.46
C ASP A 160 -0.40 -16.57 -11.20
N LYS A 161 -0.13 -17.74 -10.61
CA LYS A 161 1.21 -18.19 -10.26
C LYS A 161 2.16 -18.38 -11.45
N ASN A 162 1.64 -18.47 -12.67
CA ASN A 162 2.42 -18.62 -13.90
C ASN A 162 2.61 -17.29 -14.64
N ARG A 163 2.03 -16.19 -14.15
CA ARG A 163 2.22 -14.85 -14.73
C ARG A 163 3.53 -14.23 -14.28
N VAL A 164 4.16 -13.53 -15.22
CA VAL A 164 5.37 -12.72 -14.97
C VAL A 164 5.02 -11.47 -14.18
N ILE A 165 3.81 -10.92 -14.34
CA ILE A 165 3.35 -9.74 -13.61
C ILE A 165 1.94 -10.01 -13.10
N ASN A 166 1.73 -9.76 -11.81
CA ASN A 166 0.44 -9.88 -11.15
C ASN A 166 0.05 -8.51 -10.56
N ILE A 167 -1.26 -8.26 -10.47
CA ILE A 167 -1.76 -7.07 -9.77
C ILE A 167 -1.93 -7.38 -8.28
N GLY A 168 -2.52 -8.53 -7.94
CA GLY A 168 -2.56 -9.06 -6.57
C GLY A 168 -1.23 -9.68 -6.16
N ALA A 169 -0.98 -9.77 -4.85
CA ALA A 169 0.23 -10.36 -4.29
C ALA A 169 0.05 -11.82 -3.82
N ASN A 170 -1.20 -12.30 -3.73
CA ASN A 170 -1.59 -13.60 -3.17
C ASN A 170 -0.99 -13.85 -1.78
N ARG A 171 -1.03 -12.83 -0.93
CA ARG A 171 -0.68 -12.92 0.48
C ARG A 171 -1.39 -11.85 1.28
N TRP A 172 -1.52 -12.08 2.57
CA TRP A 172 -1.96 -11.06 3.51
C TRP A 172 -0.86 -10.06 3.80
N VAL A 173 -1.23 -8.81 4.03
CA VAL A 173 -0.34 -7.80 4.61
C VAL A 173 -1.06 -7.10 5.75
N TYR A 174 -0.40 -6.98 6.90
CA TYR A 174 -0.87 -6.22 8.05
C TYR A 174 0.05 -5.01 8.23
N LYS A 175 -0.52 -3.81 8.18
CA LYS A 175 0.19 -2.55 8.32
C LYS A 175 -0.37 -1.77 9.52
N PRO A 176 0.15 -1.99 10.74
CA PRO A 176 -0.08 -1.08 11.87
C PRO A 176 0.63 0.26 11.65
N GLU A 177 -0.06 1.32 12.03
CA GLU A 177 0.36 2.71 11.75
C GLU A 177 0.03 3.61 12.95
N LEU A 178 0.89 4.60 13.17
CA LEU A 178 0.66 5.70 14.10
C LEU A 178 0.83 7.02 13.35
N GLY A 179 -0.23 7.83 13.32
CA GLY A 179 -0.23 9.19 12.79
C GLY A 179 -0.26 10.21 13.93
N PHE A 180 0.82 10.97 14.08
CA PHE A 180 0.91 12.09 15.01
C PHE A 180 0.81 13.40 14.24
N GLY A 181 0.04 14.36 14.74
CA GLY A 181 -0.05 15.68 14.13
C GLY A 181 -0.18 16.78 15.17
N THR A 182 0.45 17.92 14.92
CA THR A 182 0.29 19.12 15.75
C THR A 182 0.07 20.37 14.90
N PRO A 183 -0.91 21.21 15.25
CA PRO A 183 -1.11 22.47 14.55
C PRO A 183 -0.02 23.47 14.94
N ILE A 184 0.44 24.26 13.96
CA ILE A 184 1.38 25.37 14.11
C ILE A 184 0.74 26.60 13.46
N GLY A 185 -0.09 27.31 14.23
CA GLY A 185 -0.90 28.39 13.67
C GLY A 185 -1.87 27.84 12.60
N PRO A 186 -1.80 28.29 11.34
CA PRO A 186 -2.67 27.78 10.27
C PRO A 186 -2.14 26.51 9.58
N THR A 187 -0.93 26.05 9.91
CA THR A 187 -0.28 24.88 9.29
C THR A 187 -0.25 23.69 10.24
N TRP A 188 0.18 22.55 9.72
CA TRP A 188 0.35 21.30 10.46
C TRP A 188 1.74 20.72 10.27
N LEU A 189 2.29 20.17 11.35
CA LEU A 189 3.41 19.25 11.30
C LEU A 189 2.88 17.85 11.66
N GLU A 190 3.11 16.89 10.77
CA GLU A 190 2.63 15.52 10.93
C GLU A 190 3.78 14.52 10.76
N ILE A 191 3.76 13.46 11.56
CA ILE A 191 4.72 12.35 11.49
C ILE A 191 3.91 11.05 11.52
N ASN A 192 4.05 10.24 10.48
CA ASN A 192 3.46 8.92 10.41
C ASN A 192 4.55 7.87 10.54
N THR A 193 4.28 6.81 11.29
CA THR A 193 5.16 5.64 11.40
C THR A 193 4.37 4.40 11.10
N MET A 194 4.96 3.48 10.34
CA MET A 194 4.26 2.28 9.87
C MET A 194 5.20 1.09 9.73
N VAL A 195 4.63 -0.10 9.92
CA VAL A 195 5.33 -1.37 9.73
C VAL A 195 4.47 -2.28 8.87
N SER A 196 4.96 -2.71 7.71
CA SER A 196 4.27 -3.69 6.86
C SER A 196 4.76 -5.10 7.19
N LEU A 197 3.85 -5.95 7.67
CA LEU A 197 4.07 -7.35 8.01
C LEU A 197 3.47 -8.24 6.92
N PHE A 198 4.30 -9.01 6.23
CA PHE A 198 3.90 -9.80 5.07
C PHE A 198 3.67 -11.27 5.44
N GLY A 199 2.53 -11.82 5.02
CA GLY A 199 2.33 -13.27 4.96
C GLY A 199 3.19 -13.92 3.86
N SER A 200 3.28 -15.24 3.90
CA SER A 200 3.89 -16.01 2.81
C SER A 200 2.94 -16.16 1.63
N ASN A 201 3.50 -16.28 0.42
CA ASN A 201 2.80 -16.77 -0.76
C ASN A 201 3.47 -18.09 -1.18
N ASP A 202 2.78 -19.21 -0.99
CA ASP A 202 3.30 -20.56 -1.30
C ASP A 202 3.08 -20.98 -2.77
N GLU A 203 2.49 -20.09 -3.57
CA GLU A 203 2.25 -20.26 -5.01
C GLU A 203 2.96 -19.18 -5.83
N TYR A 204 4.14 -18.75 -5.39
CA TYR A 204 4.95 -17.79 -6.13
C TYR A 204 5.68 -18.49 -7.29
N GLN A 205 5.49 -18.02 -8.52
CA GLN A 205 6.17 -18.55 -9.72
C GLN A 205 6.06 -20.08 -9.81
N GLY A 206 4.83 -20.56 -9.96
CA GLY A 206 4.48 -21.96 -9.82
C GLY A 206 4.27 -22.34 -8.35
N ASN A 207 5.11 -23.23 -7.81
CA ASN A 207 4.96 -23.73 -6.44
C ASN A 207 6.14 -23.31 -5.54
N SER A 208 6.75 -22.15 -5.83
CA SER A 208 7.81 -21.61 -4.97
C SER A 208 7.18 -20.79 -3.85
N LYS A 209 7.93 -20.62 -2.76
CA LYS A 209 7.51 -19.81 -1.63
C LYS A 209 8.15 -18.43 -1.67
N LEU A 210 7.34 -17.39 -1.54
CA LEU A 210 7.79 -16.02 -1.31
C LEU A 210 7.54 -15.64 0.15
N GLU A 211 8.59 -15.18 0.82
CA GLU A 211 8.54 -14.56 2.15
C GLU A 211 9.27 -13.22 2.11
N GLN A 212 8.81 -12.28 2.92
CA GLN A 212 9.39 -10.95 3.00
C GLN A 212 9.52 -10.51 4.45
N LYS A 213 10.69 -9.96 4.80
CA LYS A 213 10.90 -9.35 6.10
C LYS A 213 10.01 -8.11 6.28
N PRO A 214 9.64 -7.75 7.52
CA PRO A 214 8.93 -6.51 7.77
C PRO A 214 9.60 -5.29 7.11
N LEU A 215 8.79 -4.41 6.54
CA LEU A 215 9.23 -3.11 6.05
C LEU A 215 8.81 -2.03 7.03
N TYR A 216 9.70 -1.08 7.28
CA TYR A 216 9.48 0.05 8.19
C TYR A 216 9.51 1.34 7.39
N ALA A 217 8.57 2.24 7.63
CA ALA A 217 8.57 3.56 7.02
C ALA A 217 8.20 4.64 8.04
N ILE A 218 8.73 5.83 7.78
CA ILE A 218 8.45 7.06 8.52
C ILE A 218 8.20 8.14 7.48
N GLU A 219 7.13 8.90 7.67
CA GLU A 219 6.73 9.99 6.79
C GLU A 219 6.58 11.26 7.61
N GLY A 220 6.91 12.39 7.00
CA GLY A 220 6.77 13.70 7.60
C GLY A 220 6.08 14.65 6.64
N HIS A 221 5.03 15.33 7.12
CA HIS A 221 4.31 16.33 6.35
C HIS A 221 4.37 17.68 7.04
N TYR A 222 4.56 18.72 6.23
CA TYR A 222 4.33 20.10 6.63
C TYR A 222 3.35 20.70 5.63
N SER A 223 2.14 21.03 6.08
CA SER A 223 1.03 21.45 5.19
C SER A 223 0.22 22.62 5.72
#